data_AF-A0A4Q7QLC1-F1
#
_entry.id   AF-A0A4Q7QLC1-F1
#
_cell.length_a   1.000
_cell.length_b   1.000
_cell.length_c   1.000
_cell.angle_alpha   90.00
_cell.angle_beta   90.00
_cell.angle_gamma   90.00
#
_symmetry.space_group_name_H-M   'P 1'
#
loop_
_entity.id
_entity.type
_entity.pdbx_description
1 polymer ?
#
loop_
_entity_poly.entity_id
_entity_poly.type
_entity_poly.pdbx_seq_one_letter_code
_entity_poly.pdbx_strand_id
1 'polypeptide(L)'
;MSDQGVANLVLMSLFILLPIALGTMLFGRSRGNRRVLKCARGLAILTIVLAVAYDVAGAVYLLLAEPEPGHEPWADPAAVVDYPEFFLPIGVGALLAGAGILVGVVRARHRLG
;
A
#
# COMPACT_ATOMS: atom_id res chain seq x y z
N MET A 1 -7.83 20.26 -1.68
CA MET A 1 -7.21 19.09 -2.35
C MET A 1 -8.32 18.07 -2.47
N SER A 2 -8.63 17.57 -3.68
CA SER A 2 -9.72 16.60 -3.86
C SER A 2 -9.35 15.27 -3.20
N ASP A 3 -10.35 14.50 -2.76
CA ASP A 3 -10.17 13.18 -2.13
C ASP A 3 -9.37 12.23 -3.05
N GLN A 4 -9.61 12.33 -4.36
CA GLN A 4 -8.86 11.61 -5.39
C GLN A 4 -7.39 12.05 -5.48
N GLY A 5 -7.08 13.33 -5.23
CA GLY A 5 -5.71 13.81 -5.15
C GLY A 5 -4.94 13.21 -3.96
N VAL A 6 -5.61 12.99 -2.83
CA VAL A 6 -5.04 12.32 -1.66
C VAL A 6 -4.86 10.83 -1.93
N ALA A 7 -5.86 10.16 -2.51
CA ALA A 7 -5.77 8.74 -2.90
C ALA A 7 -4.63 8.49 -3.89
N ASN A 8 -4.47 9.32 -4.91
CA ASN A 8 -3.39 9.22 -5.88
C ASN A 8 -2.01 9.43 -5.24
N LEU A 9 -1.89 10.37 -4.30
CA LEU A 9 -0.64 10.58 -3.56
C LEU A 9 -0.26 9.35 -2.73
N VAL A 10 -1.24 8.72 -2.07
CA VAL A 10 -1.02 7.49 -1.29
C VAL A 10 -0.61 6.33 -2.20
N LEU A 11 -1.31 6.15 -3.33
CA LEU A 11 -0.96 5.14 -4.33
C LEU A 11 0.47 5.35 -4.87
N MET A 12 0.82 6.57 -5.29
CA MET A 12 2.18 6.89 -5.74
C MET A 12 3.22 6.60 -4.65
N SER A 13 2.89 6.93 -3.39
CA SER A 13 3.77 6.67 -2.25
C SER A 13 3.98 5.17 -2.06
N LEU A 14 2.94 4.34 -2.15
CA LEU A 14 3.06 2.88 -2.06
C LEU A 14 3.93 2.31 -3.19
N PHE A 15 3.73 2.79 -4.41
CA PHE A 15 4.51 2.39 -5.59
C PHE A 15 6.00 2.73 -5.48
N ILE A 16 6.35 3.84 -4.82
CA ILE A 16 7.75 4.25 -4.63
C ILE A 16 8.37 3.57 -3.40
N LEU A 17 7.63 3.46 -2.30
CA LEU A 17 8.16 2.92 -1.04
C LEU A 17 8.48 1.43 -1.14
N LEU A 18 7.66 0.63 -1.83
CA LEU A 18 7.88 -0.80 -2.01
C LEU A 18 9.22 -1.17 -2.66
N PRO A 19 9.57 -0.67 -3.86
CA PRO A 19 10.85 -0.98 -4.49
C PRO A 19 12.03 -0.42 -3.68
N ILE A 20 11.89 0.73 -3.02
CA ILE A 20 12.95 1.25 -2.12
C ILE A 20 13.13 0.33 -0.91
N ALA A 21 12.05 -0.11 -0.27
CA ALA A 21 12.09 -1.02 0.87
C ALA A 21 12.70 -2.38 0.48
N LEU A 22 12.36 -2.90 -0.70
CA LEU A 22 12.93 -4.13 -1.23
C LEU A 22 14.42 -3.96 -1.56
N GLY A 23 14.79 -2.89 -2.25
CA GLY A 23 16.18 -2.59 -2.61
C GLY A 23 17.07 -2.41 -1.38
N THR A 24 16.60 -1.67 -0.38
CA THR A 24 17.31 -1.50 0.89
C THR A 24 17.41 -2.82 1.67
N MET A 25 16.37 -3.66 1.68
CA MET A 25 16.44 -4.99 2.26
C MET A 25 17.53 -5.85 1.58
N LEU A 26 17.51 -5.92 0.25
CA LEU A 26 18.47 -6.73 -0.53
C LEU A 26 19.90 -6.24 -0.33
N PHE A 27 20.12 -4.92 -0.37
CA PHE A 27 21.44 -4.32 -0.14
C PHE A 27 21.93 -4.55 1.29
N GLY A 28 21.05 -4.35 2.28
CA GLY A 28 21.35 -4.61 3.69
C GLY A 28 21.69 -6.07 3.95
N ARG A 29 21.02 -7.01 3.26
CA ARG A 29 21.33 -8.44 3.32
C ARG A 29 22.66 -8.79 2.66
N SER A 30 22.95 -8.28 1.46
CA SER A 30 24.18 -8.61 0.72
C SER A 30 25.43 -8.06 1.40
N ARG A 31 25.35 -6.83 1.95
CA ARG A 31 26.46 -6.15 2.63
C ARG A 31 26.55 -6.44 4.12
N GLY A 32 25.63 -7.23 4.69
CA GLY A 32 25.55 -7.47 6.14
C GLY A 32 25.27 -6.21 6.99
N ASN A 33 24.70 -5.16 6.39
CA ASN A 33 24.57 -3.86 7.05
C ASN A 33 23.27 -3.77 7.86
N ARG A 34 23.39 -3.91 9.19
CA ARG A 34 22.27 -3.86 10.13
C ARG A 34 21.52 -2.52 10.14
N ARG A 35 22.18 -1.40 9.83
CA ARG A 35 21.53 -0.07 9.78
C ARG A 35 20.59 0.03 8.58
N VAL A 36 21.03 -0.46 7.42
CA VAL A 36 20.19 -0.49 6.20
C VAL A 36 18.98 -1.40 6.41
N LEU A 37 19.15 -2.56 7.07
CA LEU A 37 18.03 -3.43 7.41
C LEU A 37 17.03 -2.78 8.39
N LYS A 38 17.49 -1.94 9.33
CA LYS A 38 16.57 -1.13 10.16
C LYS A 38 15.77 -0.13 9.32
N CYS A 39 16.41 0.50 8.32
CA CYS A 39 15.74 1.41 7.40
C CYS A 39 14.68 0.68 6.55
N ALA A 40 15.05 -0.48 5.97
CA ALA A 40 14.13 -1.33 5.23
C ALA A 40 12.92 -1.77 6.07
N ARG A 41 13.14 -2.09 7.36
CA ARG A 41 12.05 -2.36 8.31
C ARG A 41 11.12 -1.16 8.46
N GLY A 42 11.66 0.04 8.67
CA GLY A 42 10.87 1.26 8.82
C GLY A 42 10.03 1.55 7.59
N LEU A 43 10.62 1.43 6.41
CA LEU A 43 9.93 1.60 5.13
C LEU A 43 8.82 0.55 4.92
N ALA A 44 9.07 -0.70 5.27
CA ALA A 44 8.07 -1.76 5.19
C ALA A 44 6.88 -1.49 6.14
N ILE A 45 7.15 -1.05 7.38
CA ILE A 45 6.09 -0.67 8.33
C ILE A 45 5.29 0.51 7.81
N LEU A 46 5.96 1.56 7.32
CA LEU A 46 5.29 2.73 6.75
C LEU A 46 4.39 2.35 5.57
N THR A 47 4.88 1.48 4.69
CA THR A 47 4.12 0.96 3.54
C THR A 47 2.87 0.21 4.00
N ILE A 48 2.99 -0.65 5.02
CA ILE A 48 1.85 -1.38 5.58
C ILE A 48 0.81 -0.41 6.16
N VAL A 49 1.24 0.59 6.93
CA VAL A 49 0.33 1.58 7.52
C VAL A 49 -0.41 2.37 6.43
N LEU A 50 0.31 2.83 5.39
CA LEU A 50 -0.29 3.52 4.25
C LEU A 50 -1.29 2.63 3.50
N ALA A 51 -0.95 1.34 3.30
CA ALA A 51 -1.83 0.39 2.63
C ALA A 51 -3.11 0.14 3.43
N VAL A 52 -3.00 -0.10 4.74
CA VAL A 52 -4.17 -0.28 5.62
C VAL A 52 -5.04 0.98 5.64
N ALA A 53 -4.45 2.16 5.76
CA ALA A 53 -5.20 3.41 5.75
C ALA A 53 -5.94 3.60 4.41
N TYR A 54 -5.29 3.27 3.29
CA TYR A 54 -5.91 3.31 1.96
C TYR A 54 -7.08 2.32 1.84
N ASP A 55 -6.88 1.07 2.27
CA ASP A 55 -7.91 0.02 2.20
C ASP A 55 -9.11 0.35 3.09
N VAL A 56 -8.88 0.80 4.33
CA VAL A 56 -9.96 1.19 5.25
C VAL A 56 -10.71 2.40 4.72
N ALA A 57 -10.01 3.42 4.22
CA ALA A 57 -10.66 4.59 3.63
C ALA A 57 -11.52 4.20 2.41
N GLY A 58 -10.98 3.37 1.51
CA GLY A 58 -11.73 2.85 0.35
C GLY A 58 -12.94 2.01 0.76
N ALA A 59 -12.78 1.12 1.74
CA ALA A 59 -13.89 0.28 2.24
C ALA A 59 -14.99 1.11 2.90
N VAL A 60 -14.63 2.10 3.73
CA VAL A 60 -15.60 3.01 4.35
C VAL A 60 -16.34 3.83 3.29
N TYR A 61 -15.62 4.32 2.27
CA TYR A 61 -16.26 5.04 1.16
C TYR A 61 -17.25 4.17 0.40
N LEU A 62 -16.90 2.92 0.10
CA LEU A 62 -17.79 1.98 -0.58
C LEU A 62 -19.01 1.60 0.27
N LEU A 63 -18.87 1.55 1.59
CA LEU A 63 -19.98 1.28 2.51
C LEU A 63 -20.93 2.47 2.66
N LEU A 64 -20.40 3.70 2.62
CA LEU A 64 -21.18 4.94 2.76
C LEU A 64 -21.71 5.47 1.43
N ALA A 65 -21.23 4.95 0.31
CA ALA A 65 -21.78 5.21 -1.01
C ALA A 65 -23.19 4.62 -1.11
N GLU A 66 -24.22 5.42 -0.84
CA GLU A 66 -25.58 5.10 -1.29
C GLU A 66 -25.60 5.22 -2.81
N PRO A 67 -25.89 4.15 -3.57
CA PRO A 67 -26.08 4.27 -5.01
C PRO A 67 -27.35 5.09 -5.26
N GLU A 68 -27.26 6.13 -6.08
CA GLU A 68 -28.46 6.84 -6.54
C GLU A 68 -29.39 5.83 -7.23
N PRO A 69 -30.71 5.88 -6.99
CA PRO A 69 -31.65 4.92 -7.58
C PRO A 69 -31.58 5.01 -9.11
N GLY A 70 -31.13 3.90 -9.75
CA GLY A 70 -30.92 3.80 -11.20
C GLY A 70 -29.45 3.88 -11.66
N HIS A 71 -28.51 4.21 -10.78
CA HIS A 71 -27.06 4.23 -11.04
C HIS A 71 -26.36 3.09 -10.28
N GLU A 72 -26.94 1.89 -10.35
CA GLU A 72 -26.32 0.72 -9.75
C GLU A 72 -24.99 0.43 -10.49
N PRO A 73 -23.87 0.16 -9.80
CA PRO A 73 -22.56 -0.03 -10.42
C PRO A 73 -22.51 -1.18 -11.45
N TRP A 74 -23.46 -2.10 -11.38
CA TRP A 74 -23.63 -3.22 -12.32
C TRP A 74 -24.54 -2.91 -13.51
N ALA A 75 -25.26 -1.79 -13.48
CA ALA A 75 -26.22 -1.36 -14.51
C ALA A 75 -25.65 -0.27 -15.44
N ASP A 76 -24.74 0.59 -14.96
CA ASP A 76 -24.08 1.61 -15.80
C ASP A 76 -22.59 1.77 -15.45
N PRO A 77 -21.66 1.24 -16.29
CA PRO A 77 -20.22 1.35 -16.06
C PRO A 77 -19.70 2.79 -16.10
N ALA A 78 -20.43 3.72 -16.72
CA ALA A 78 -20.03 5.13 -16.80
C ALA A 78 -20.33 5.90 -15.51
N ALA A 79 -21.28 5.43 -14.68
CA ALA A 79 -21.57 5.98 -13.36
C ALA A 79 -20.47 5.68 -12.32
N VAL A 80 -19.58 4.73 -12.62
CA VAL A 80 -18.42 4.38 -11.79
C VAL A 80 -17.38 5.52 -11.77
N VAL A 81 -17.43 6.44 -12.74
CA VAL A 81 -16.41 7.48 -12.96
C VAL A 81 -16.45 8.61 -11.91
N ASP A 82 -17.59 8.81 -11.24
CA ASP A 82 -17.71 9.79 -10.14
C ASP A 82 -17.38 9.21 -8.75
N TYR A 83 -17.21 7.88 -8.65
CA TYR A 83 -16.60 7.30 -7.47
C TYR A 83 -15.09 7.42 -7.60
N PRO A 84 -14.37 8.00 -6.61
CA PRO A 84 -12.91 8.00 -6.61
C PRO A 84 -12.45 6.57 -6.90
N GLU A 85 -11.63 6.38 -7.95
CA GLU A 85 -11.10 5.09 -8.40
C GLU A 85 -10.24 4.47 -7.29
N PHE A 86 -10.88 3.93 -6.26
CA PHE A 86 -10.26 3.26 -5.13
C PHE A 86 -9.94 1.84 -5.57
N PHE A 87 -8.69 1.63 -5.96
CA PHE A 87 -8.19 0.30 -6.29
C PHE A 87 -7.86 -0.48 -5.01
N LEU A 88 -8.88 -0.94 -4.28
CA LEU A 88 -8.73 -1.88 -3.14
C LEU A 88 -7.75 -3.04 -3.42
N PRO A 89 -7.72 -3.66 -4.62
CA PRO A 89 -6.73 -4.70 -4.92
C PRO A 89 -5.27 -4.23 -4.82
N ILE A 90 -5.00 -2.95 -5.11
CA ILE A 90 -3.66 -2.38 -5.06
C ILE A 90 -3.21 -2.18 -3.61
N GLY A 91 -4.10 -1.67 -2.73
CA GLY A 91 -3.79 -1.51 -1.31
C GLY A 91 -3.51 -2.87 -0.64
N VAL A 92 -4.34 -3.88 -0.89
CA VAL A 92 -4.10 -5.25 -0.42
C VAL A 92 -2.78 -5.82 -0.95
N GLY A 93 -2.48 -5.60 -2.24
CA GLY A 93 -1.20 -6.00 -2.84
C GLY A 93 0.00 -5.35 -2.17
N ALA A 94 -0.09 -4.05 -1.87
CA ALA A 94 0.95 -3.30 -1.19
C ALA A 94 1.14 -3.76 0.27
N LEU A 95 0.05 -4.12 0.95
CA LEU A 95 0.08 -4.70 2.29
C LEU A 95 0.83 -6.03 2.31
N LEU A 96 0.50 -6.94 1.38
CA LEU A 96 1.16 -8.25 1.27
C LEU A 96 2.64 -8.11 0.92
N ALA A 97 2.98 -7.20 0.00
CA ALA A 97 4.36 -6.94 -0.38
C ALA A 97 5.15 -6.33 0.79
N GLY A 98 4.58 -5.37 1.52
CA GLY A 98 5.17 -4.80 2.72
C GLY A 98 5.42 -5.84 3.81
N ALA A 99 4.45 -6.74 4.06
CA ALA A 99 4.60 -7.85 4.98
C ALA A 99 5.72 -8.83 4.56
N GLY A 100 5.79 -9.16 3.27
CA GLY A 100 6.87 -9.98 2.72
C GLY A 100 8.26 -9.38 2.93
N ILE A 101 8.41 -8.07 2.69
CA ILE A 101 9.66 -7.34 2.95
C ILE A 101 9.98 -7.36 4.44
N LEU A 102 9.00 -7.14 5.31
CA LEU A 102 9.20 -7.16 6.75
C LEU A 102 9.72 -8.52 7.25
N VAL A 103 9.08 -9.61 6.82
CA VAL A 103 9.53 -10.99 7.12
C VAL A 103 10.94 -11.22 6.57
N GLY A 104 11.21 -10.76 5.36
CA GLY A 104 12.52 -10.83 4.73
C GLY A 104 13.61 -10.12 5.53
N VAL A 105 13.33 -8.91 6.01
CA VAL A 105 14.23 -8.12 6.85
C VAL A 105 14.48 -8.80 8.20
N VAL A 106 13.44 -9.31 8.86
CA VAL A 106 13.57 -10.03 10.14
C VAL A 106 14.47 -11.26 9.96
N ARG A 107 14.23 -12.05 8.91
CA ARG A 107 15.04 -13.23 8.59
C ARG A 107 16.49 -12.86 8.23
N ALA A 108 16.70 -11.78 7.49
CA ALA A 108 18.03 -11.29 7.15
C ALA A 108 18.80 -10.83 8.39
N ARG A 109 18.15 -10.11 9.31
CA ARG A 109 18.77 -9.71 10.58
C ARG A 109 19.13 -10.92 11.45
N HIS A 110 18.25 -11.90 11.57
CA HIS A 110 18.52 -13.11 12.34
C HIS A 110 19.76 -13.86 11.82
N ARG A 111 20.00 -13.89 10.51
CA ARG A 111 21.21 -14.51 9.92
C ARG A 111 22.49 -13.73 10.18
N LEU A 112 22.40 -12.45 10.55
CA LEU A 112 23.55 -11.58 10.80
C LEU A 112 23.91 -11.48 12.30
N GLY A 113 23.15 -12.15 13.18
CA GLY A 113 23.28 -12.10 14.65
C GLY A 113 22.95 -10.74 15.25
#